data_AF-A0A1Q3W5Q6-F1
#
_entry.id   AF-A0A1Q3W5Q6-F1
#
_cell.length_a   1.000
_cell.length_b   1.000
_cell.length_c   1.000
_cell.angle_alpha   90.00
_cell.angle_beta   90.00
_cell.angle_gamma   90.00
#
_symmetry.space_group_name_H-M   'P 1'
#
loop_
_entity.id
_entity.type
_entity.pdbx_description
1 polymer ?
#
loop_
_entity_poly.entity_id
_entity_poly.type
_entity_poly.pdbx_seq_one_letter_code
_entity_poly.pdbx_strand_id
1 'polypeptide(L)'
;MVARNEGMTKTYNRFHDAQERCQNIIRLRELHAEMDRAVLRAYGWNDLAERAAPVFLDETNEDDHPYQGRLFWPSDFRDEVLARLLALNAERHAEEVRLGVAPGMKGKVEEDDGGVEEEDGD
;
A
#
# COMPACT_ATOMS: atom_id res chain seq x y z
N MET A 1 2.40 -2.28 -26.07
CA MET A 1 3.81 -1.92 -26.33
C MET A 1 4.24 -2.27 -27.75
N VAL A 2 4.60 -3.52 -28.04
CA VAL A 2 5.17 -3.92 -29.34
C VAL A 2 4.25 -3.60 -30.52
N ALA A 3 2.98 -4.01 -30.44
CA ALA A 3 1.98 -3.76 -31.50
C ALA A 3 1.68 -2.26 -31.77
N ARG A 4 2.03 -1.37 -30.82
CA ARG A 4 1.83 0.09 -30.96
C ARG A 4 3.14 0.87 -31.05
N ASN A 5 4.29 0.18 -31.10
CA ASN A 5 5.62 0.76 -31.04
C ASN A 5 5.81 1.76 -29.87
N GLU A 6 5.20 1.45 -28.72
CA GLU A 6 5.24 2.26 -27.51
C GLU A 6 6.13 1.62 -26.44
N GLY A 7 6.96 2.42 -25.77
CA GLY A 7 7.75 1.97 -24.61
C GLY A 7 6.97 1.90 -23.29
N MET A 8 7.67 1.47 -22.23
CA MET A 8 7.14 1.28 -20.87
C MET A 8 6.44 2.53 -20.34
N THR A 9 7.14 3.68 -20.35
CA THR A 9 6.62 4.94 -19.82
C THR A 9 5.32 5.38 -20.49
N LYS A 10 5.22 5.29 -21.82
CA LYS A 10 4.00 5.66 -22.53
C LYS A 10 2.83 4.77 -22.17
N THR A 11 3.06 3.45 -22.08
CA THR A 11 2.00 2.51 -21.70
C THR A 11 1.58 2.71 -20.24
N TYR A 12 2.54 3.00 -19.36
CA TYR A 12 2.28 3.29 -17.95
C TYR A 12 1.41 4.53 -17.77
N ASN A 13 1.72 5.63 -18.47
CA ASN A 13 0.90 6.83 -18.43
C ASN A 13 -0.54 6.55 -18.91
N ARG A 14 -0.68 5.79 -19.99
CA ARG A 14 -2.00 5.38 -20.51
C ARG A 14 -2.75 4.47 -19.53
N PHE A 15 -2.05 3.61 -18.81
CA PHE A 15 -2.64 2.77 -17.77
C PHE A 15 -3.29 3.61 -16.67
N HIS A 16 -2.69 4.73 -16.28
CA HIS A 16 -3.25 5.62 -15.25
C HIS A 16 -4.19 6.70 -15.79
N ASP A 17 -4.29 6.90 -17.11
CA ASP A 17 -5.19 7.88 -17.72
C ASP A 17 -6.67 7.46 -17.68
N ALA A 18 -7.48 8.14 -16.88
CA ALA A 18 -8.93 7.90 -16.77
C ALA A 18 -9.71 8.08 -18.09
N GLN A 19 -9.17 8.82 -19.06
CA GLN A 19 -9.78 9.05 -20.37
C GLN A 19 -9.36 8.02 -21.43
N GLU A 20 -8.44 7.11 -21.12
CA GLU A 20 -8.05 6.04 -22.04
C GLU A 20 -9.22 5.06 -22.28
N ARG A 21 -9.46 4.73 -23.56
CA ARG A 21 -10.56 3.86 -24.03
C ARG A 21 -10.07 2.66 -24.86
N CYS A 22 -8.77 2.57 -25.12
CA CYS A 22 -8.17 1.48 -25.86
C CYS A 22 -8.38 0.16 -25.13
N GLN A 23 -9.00 -0.81 -25.82
CA GLN A 23 -9.37 -2.12 -25.26
C GLN A 23 -8.17 -2.85 -24.65
N ASN A 24 -6.97 -2.72 -25.22
CA ASN A 24 -5.78 -3.34 -24.67
C ASN A 24 -5.38 -2.78 -23.31
N ILE A 25 -5.59 -1.47 -23.07
CA ILE A 25 -5.30 -0.85 -21.78
C ILE A 25 -6.37 -1.20 -20.76
N ILE A 26 -7.64 -1.22 -21.16
CA ILE A 26 -8.74 -1.69 -20.31
C ILE A 26 -8.48 -3.13 -19.86
N ARG A 27 -8.14 -4.02 -20.80
CA ARG A 27 -7.79 -5.40 -20.49
C ARG A 27 -6.57 -5.52 -19.56
N LEU A 28 -5.57 -4.67 -19.74
CA LEU A 28 -4.41 -4.62 -18.85
C LEU A 28 -4.81 -4.24 -17.42
N ARG A 29 -5.72 -3.29 -17.23
CA ARG A 29 -6.25 -2.90 -15.92
C ARG A 29 -7.02 -4.03 -15.25
N GLU A 30 -7.86 -4.74 -16.00
CA GLU A 30 -8.59 -5.92 -15.49
C GLU A 30 -7.63 -7.00 -15.00
N LEU A 31 -6.61 -7.33 -15.81
CA LEU A 31 -5.60 -8.32 -15.45
C LEU A 31 -4.81 -7.91 -14.20
N HIS A 32 -4.50 -6.61 -14.06
CA HIS A 32 -3.85 -6.10 -12.86
C HIS A 32 -4.74 -6.28 -11.63
N ALA A 33 -6.01 -5.91 -11.72
CA ALA A 33 -6.96 -6.11 -10.62
C ALA A 33 -7.22 -7.60 -10.31
N GLU A 34 -7.13 -8.49 -11.30
CA GLU A 34 -7.21 -9.94 -11.08
C GLU A 34 -5.98 -10.47 -10.35
N MET A 35 -4.78 -10.02 -10.76
CA MET A 35 -3.52 -10.34 -10.10
C MET A 35 -3.52 -9.88 -8.64
N ASP A 36 -3.95 -8.65 -8.37
CA ASP A 36 -4.10 -8.09 -7.04
C ASP A 36 -4.95 -8.98 -6.12
N ARG A 37 -6.12 -9.40 -6.61
CA ARG A 37 -7.00 -10.30 -5.85
C ARG A 37 -6.39 -11.68 -5.65
N ALA A 38 -5.66 -12.20 -6.64
CA ALA A 38 -4.96 -13.47 -6.52
C ALA A 38 -3.86 -13.41 -5.45
N VAL A 39 -3.10 -12.31 -5.39
CA VAL A 39 -2.09 -12.08 -4.35
C VAL A 39 -2.74 -12.01 -2.97
N LEU A 40 -3.79 -11.20 -2.80
CA LEU A 40 -4.50 -11.11 -1.52
C LEU A 40 -5.03 -12.48 -1.05
N ARG A 41 -5.59 -13.29 -1.97
CA ARG A 41 -6.00 -14.67 -1.65
C ARG A 41 -4.84 -15.58 -1.27
N ALA A 42 -3.67 -15.43 -1.90
CA ALA A 42 -2.49 -16.22 -1.57
C ALA A 42 -1.96 -15.93 -0.15
N TYR A 43 -2.16 -14.71 0.36
CA TYR A 43 -1.94 -14.37 1.76
C TYR A 43 -3.04 -14.88 2.71
N GLY A 44 -4.11 -15.49 2.18
CA GLY A 44 -5.27 -15.93 2.95
C GLY A 44 -6.29 -14.82 3.23
N TRP A 45 -6.13 -13.63 2.66
CA TRP A 45 -6.99 -12.46 2.90
C TRP A 45 -8.13 -12.40 1.87
N ASN A 46 -9.00 -13.41 1.90
CA ASN A 46 -10.12 -13.52 0.97
C ASN A 46 -11.10 -12.34 1.07
N ASP A 47 -11.31 -11.82 2.27
CA ASP A 47 -12.18 -10.68 2.54
C ASP A 47 -11.66 -9.37 1.92
N LEU A 48 -10.33 -9.17 1.91
CA LEU A 48 -9.70 -8.06 1.19
C LEU A 48 -9.78 -8.30 -0.32
N ALA A 49 -9.56 -9.52 -0.78
CA ALA A 49 -9.61 -9.84 -2.20
C ALA A 49 -11.02 -9.62 -2.80
N GLU A 50 -12.08 -9.82 -2.03
CA GLU A 50 -13.47 -9.56 -2.46
C GLU A 50 -13.76 -8.06 -2.59
N ARG A 51 -13.17 -7.23 -1.73
CA ARG A 51 -13.35 -5.76 -1.74
C ARG A 51 -12.34 -5.03 -2.63
N ALA A 52 -11.25 -5.68 -3.03
CA ALA A 52 -10.19 -5.06 -3.82
C ALA A 52 -10.74 -4.49 -5.14
N ALA A 53 -10.77 -3.16 -5.21
CA ALA A 53 -11.26 -2.40 -6.35
C ALA A 53 -10.39 -1.16 -6.53
N PRO A 54 -9.50 -1.12 -7.55
CA PRO A 54 -8.75 0.08 -7.85
C PRO A 54 -9.69 1.15 -8.44
N VAL A 55 -9.45 2.41 -8.07
CA VAL A 55 -10.17 3.59 -8.54
C VAL A 55 -9.18 4.61 -9.09
N PHE A 56 -9.66 5.56 -9.90
CA PHE A 56 -8.83 6.69 -10.30
C PHE A 56 -8.77 7.68 -9.14
N LEU A 57 -7.58 7.86 -8.59
CA LEU A 57 -7.32 8.78 -7.51
C LEU A 57 -7.17 10.20 -8.05
N ASP A 58 -7.81 11.15 -7.40
CA ASP A 58 -7.77 12.58 -7.73
C ASP A 58 -7.84 13.41 -6.45
N GLU A 59 -7.83 14.73 -6.60
CA GLU A 59 -7.85 15.69 -5.48
C GLU A 59 -9.12 15.59 -4.61
N THR A 60 -10.16 14.86 -5.05
CA THR A 60 -11.43 14.74 -4.30
C THR A 60 -11.50 13.50 -3.41
N ASN A 61 -10.64 12.51 -3.64
CA ASN A 61 -10.66 11.23 -2.95
C ASN A 61 -9.28 10.75 -2.46
N GLU A 62 -8.23 11.54 -2.70
CA GLU A 62 -6.87 11.26 -2.28
C GLU A 62 -6.18 12.55 -1.84
N ASP A 63 -5.82 12.62 -0.55
CA ASP A 63 -5.11 13.76 0.02
C ASP A 63 -3.60 13.71 -0.29
N ASP A 64 -3.05 12.53 -0.53
CA ASP A 64 -1.62 12.35 -0.76
C ASP A 64 -1.27 12.55 -2.25
N HIS A 65 -0.77 13.76 -2.58
CA HIS A 65 -0.40 14.20 -3.93
C HIS A 65 0.38 13.17 -4.78
N PRO A 66 1.41 12.47 -4.25
CA PRO A 66 2.07 11.36 -4.93
C PRO A 66 1.16 10.32 -5.59
N TYR A 67 -0.03 10.07 -5.04
CA TYR A 67 -0.99 9.08 -5.53
C TYR A 67 -2.08 9.65 -6.45
N GLN A 68 -2.28 10.97 -6.43
CA GLN A 68 -3.22 11.64 -7.33
C GLN A 68 -2.87 11.40 -8.81
N GLY A 69 -3.89 11.24 -9.64
CA GLY A 69 -3.75 10.92 -11.07
C GLY A 69 -3.42 9.46 -11.36
N ARG A 70 -3.57 8.55 -10.38
CA ARG A 70 -3.27 7.12 -10.55
C ARG A 70 -4.51 6.26 -10.38
N LEU A 71 -4.67 5.28 -11.27
CA LEU A 71 -5.47 4.09 -10.97
C LEU A 71 -4.81 3.24 -9.87
N PHE A 72 -5.35 3.29 -8.65
CA PHE A 72 -4.83 2.53 -7.50
C PHE A 72 -5.90 2.32 -6.42
N TRP A 73 -5.58 1.64 -5.31
CA TRP A 73 -6.53 1.46 -4.20
C TRP A 73 -6.72 2.76 -3.40
N PRO A 74 -7.93 3.04 -2.89
CA PRO A 74 -8.16 4.12 -1.94
C PRO A 74 -7.32 3.99 -0.66
N SER A 75 -7.07 5.09 0.03
CA SER A 75 -6.17 5.16 1.20
C SER A 75 -6.56 4.19 2.32
N ASP A 76 -7.84 4.15 2.69
CA ASP A 76 -8.37 3.24 3.72
C ASP A 76 -8.07 1.76 3.44
N PHE A 77 -8.23 1.34 2.19
CA PHE A 77 -7.91 -0.03 1.76
C PHE A 77 -6.40 -0.30 1.81
N ARG A 78 -5.57 0.67 1.40
CA ARG A 78 -4.10 0.55 1.49
C ARG A 78 -3.64 0.42 2.93
N ASP A 79 -4.22 1.21 3.82
CA ASP A 79 -3.88 1.19 5.25
C ASP A 79 -4.26 -0.14 5.90
N GLU A 80 -5.41 -0.72 5.55
CA GLU A 80 -5.81 -2.04 6.04
C GLU A 80 -4.84 -3.14 5.55
N VAL A 81 -4.45 -3.12 4.27
CA VAL A 81 -3.45 -4.05 3.73
C VAL A 81 -2.11 -3.87 4.44
N LEU A 82 -1.66 -2.62 4.63
CA LEU A 82 -0.40 -2.31 5.29
C LEU A 82 -0.40 -2.78 6.75
N ALA A 83 -1.50 -2.56 7.49
CA ALA A 83 -1.63 -3.03 8.86
C ALA A 83 -1.50 -4.55 8.98
N ARG A 84 -2.14 -5.31 8.08
CA ARG A 84 -2.00 -6.78 8.07
C ARG A 84 -0.58 -7.23 7.71
N LEU A 85 0.07 -6.55 6.76
CA LEU A 85 1.47 -6.84 6.42
C LEU A 85 2.41 -6.56 7.59
N LEU A 86 2.22 -5.47 8.31
CA LEU A 86 3.02 -5.13 9.49
C LEU A 86 2.84 -6.16 10.61
N ALA A 87 1.60 -6.60 10.88
CA ALA A 87 1.32 -7.64 11.87
C ALA A 87 2.01 -8.98 11.48
N LEU A 88 1.83 -9.42 10.23
CA LEU A 88 2.46 -10.65 9.73
C LEU A 88 3.99 -10.57 9.76
N ASN A 89 4.56 -9.39 9.46
CA ASN A 89 5.99 -9.18 9.53
C ASN A 89 6.50 -9.26 10.98
N ALA A 90 5.79 -8.66 11.93
CA ALA A 90 6.15 -8.74 13.35
C ALA A 90 6.13 -10.19 13.86
N GLU A 91 5.14 -10.99 13.48
CA GLU A 91 5.08 -12.42 13.81
C GLU A 91 6.27 -13.20 13.25
N ARG A 92 6.56 -13.02 11.95
CA ARG A 92 7.70 -13.67 11.28
C ARG A 92 9.03 -13.24 11.89
N HIS A 93 9.20 -11.96 12.19
CA HIS A 93 10.40 -11.44 12.81
C HIS A 93 10.61 -12.04 14.22
N ALA A 94 9.54 -12.15 15.02
CA ALA A 94 9.64 -12.81 16.33
C ALA A 94 10.08 -14.28 16.20
N GLU A 95 9.59 -14.99 15.17
CA GLU A 95 10.03 -16.35 14.88
C GLU A 95 11.49 -16.40 14.40
N GLU A 96 11.91 -15.50 13.51
CA GLU A 96 13.29 -15.42 13.03
C GLU A 96 14.27 -15.09 14.17
N VAL A 97 13.90 -14.21 15.10
CA VAL A 97 14.68 -13.92 16.31
C VAL A 97 14.77 -15.14 17.20
N ARG A 98 13.65 -15.86 17.41
CA ARG A 98 13.64 -17.12 18.17
C ARG A 98 14.55 -18.19 17.54
N LEU A 99 14.62 -18.22 16.21
CA LEU A 99 15.51 -19.11 15.45
C LEU A 99 16.95 -18.59 15.32
N GLY A 100 17.23 -17.38 15.83
CA GLY A 100 18.56 -16.75 15.76
C GLY A 100 18.97 -16.28 14.35
N VAL A 101 18.03 -16.17 13.42
CA VAL A 101 18.27 -15.78 12.02
C VAL A 101 18.24 -14.25 11.86
N ALA A 102 17.48 -13.55 12.70
CA ALA A 102 17.37 -12.09 12.69
C ALA A 102 17.83 -11.47 14.02
N PRO A 103 18.41 -10.24 14.00
CA PRO A 103 18.69 -9.50 15.23
C PRO A 103 17.39 -9.10 15.93
N GLY A 104 17.37 -9.09 17.26
CA GLY A 104 16.22 -8.58 18.01
C GLY A 104 15.95 -7.09 17.73
N MET A 105 14.69 -6.67 17.82
CA MET A 105 14.30 -5.28 17.66
C MET A 105 15.00 -4.41 18.72
N LYS A 106 15.84 -3.46 18.31
CA LYS A 106 16.36 -2.43 19.22
C LYS A 106 15.21 -1.49 19.57
N GLY A 107 14.78 -1.50 20.82
CA GLY A 107 13.70 -0.64 21.31
C GLY A 107 13.95 0.83 20.99
N LYS A 108 12.92 1.51 20.49
CA LYS A 108 12.86 2.97 20.42
C LYS A 108 13.00 3.48 21.85
N VAL A 109 13.96 4.36 22.11
CA VAL A 109 14.05 5.09 23.37
C VAL A 109 12.79 5.96 23.45
N GLU A 110 11.90 5.68 24.39
CA GLU A 110 10.86 6.63 24.78
C GLU A 110 11.59 7.79 25.49
N GLU A 111 11.65 8.95 24.83
CA GLU A 111 12.00 10.19 25.50
C GLU A 111 10.85 10.51 26.47
N ASP A 112 11.09 10.28 27.74
CA ASP A 112 10.29 10.72 28.87
C ASP A 112 10.27 12.25 28.88
N ASP A 113 9.20 12.84 28.33
CA ASP A 113 8.87 14.27 28.48
C ASP A 113 8.38 14.50 29.91
N GLY A 114 9.34 14.51 30.84
CA GLY A 114 9.13 14.86 32.24
C GLY A 114 8.80 16.34 32.35
N GLY A 115 7.50 16.64 32.33
CA GLY A 115 6.96 17.94 32.73
C GLY A 115 7.42 18.31 34.15
N VAL A 116 8.00 19.50 34.29
CA VAL A 116 8.20 20.13 35.58
C VAL A 116 7.15 21.22 35.71
N GLU A 117 6.07 20.89 36.42
CA GLU A 117 5.16 21.86 37.01
C GLU A 117 5.81 22.55 38.23
N GLU A 118 5.31 23.75 38.50
CA GLU A 118 5.75 24.77 39.45
C GLU A 118 5.87 24.28 40.92
N GLU A 119 6.89 24.76 41.64
CA GLU A 119 6.84 24.88 43.11
C GLU A 119 7.02 26.34 43.53
N ASP A 120 5.95 26.89 44.11
CA ASP A 120 5.90 28.11 44.91
C ASP A 120 6.65 27.97 46.25
N GLY A 121 7.29 29.05 46.71
CA GLY A 121 7.73 29.30 48.11
C GLY A 121 9.20 29.76 48.21
N ASP A 122 9.59 30.87 48.83
CA ASP A 122 9.00 31.80 49.83
C ASP A 122 9.50 33.23 49.53
#